data_AF-A0A927F507-F1
#
_entry.id   AF-A0A927F507-F1
#
_cell.length_a   1.000
_cell.length_b   1.000
_cell.length_c   1.000
_cell.angle_alpha   90.00
_cell.angle_beta   90.00
_cell.angle_gamma   90.00
#
_symmetry.space_group_name_H-M   'P 1'
#
loop_
_entity.id
_entity.type
_entity.pdbx_description
1 polymer ?
#
loop_
_entity_poly.entity_id
_entity_poly.type
_entity_poly.pdbx_seq_one_letter_code
_entity_poly.pdbx_strand_id
1 'polypeptide(L)'
;MLHYPERPASQSAKLIEIFRETFRGRQEALKRGMATIKVPQAKRLYERQKDMAYHFKPELFVQTGGATLFRCPEEELLVRDSEICIMPMGVPHHETVENLDTPFENVVVCFYSKTVTVHLARADESMTPRATDIFFYQTPYFSDLVSMLNLCVGLRHSTLPDSKAGLHGVMMGVFSLLLNMIATEDGAASVESQRVYRCQWLIRNHLQDPELSVQWLSDSLGCSSNYLSKLFHDELGEKVTHYIMRIRLDNALFALRDTTLSVKEIALACGFRDPNYFSRVFRQHYDMTPKDYRQTLVNESGRPESEPKLVRGEHEEYHYGFDEENRPIRGNLK
;
A
#
# COMPACT_ATOMS: atom_id res chain seq x y z
N MET A 1 -23.30 -12.01 -20.76
CA MET A 1 -21.84 -12.14 -20.90
C MET A 1 -21.35 -11.02 -21.79
N LEU A 2 -20.88 -9.92 -21.20
CA LEU A 2 -20.05 -8.98 -21.95
C LEU A 2 -18.63 -9.52 -21.86
N HIS A 3 -18.21 -10.26 -22.89
CA HIS A 3 -16.80 -10.61 -23.07
C HIS A 3 -16.06 -9.31 -23.38
N TYR A 4 -15.42 -8.74 -22.35
CA TYR A 4 -14.32 -7.83 -22.61
C TYR A 4 -13.17 -8.65 -23.18
N PRO A 5 -12.50 -8.18 -24.24
CA PRO A 5 -11.36 -8.91 -24.78
C PRO A 5 -10.29 -8.99 -23.70
N GLU A 6 -9.85 -10.20 -23.39
CA GLU A 6 -8.64 -10.42 -22.59
C GLU A 6 -7.51 -9.56 -23.19
N ARG A 7 -6.74 -8.88 -22.32
CA ARG A 7 -5.56 -8.16 -22.79
C ARG A 7 -4.64 -9.18 -23.47
N PRO A 8 -4.27 -9.01 -24.75
CA PRO A 8 -3.45 -10.00 -25.44
C PRO A 8 -2.19 -10.30 -24.64
N ALA A 9 -1.83 -11.57 -24.48
CA ALA A 9 -0.67 -11.99 -23.69
C ALA A 9 0.63 -11.26 -24.11
N SER A 10 0.77 -10.93 -25.39
CA SER A 10 1.89 -10.14 -25.93
C SER A 10 1.95 -8.70 -25.39
N GLN A 11 0.81 -8.06 -25.13
CA GLN A 11 0.74 -6.72 -24.57
C GLN A 11 1.07 -6.74 -23.07
N SER A 12 0.59 -7.76 -22.34
CA SER A 12 0.93 -7.97 -20.93
C SER A 12 2.42 -8.24 -20.73
N ALA A 13 3.03 -9.09 -21.58
CA ALA A 13 4.46 -9.37 -21.54
C ALA A 13 5.32 -8.11 -21.74
N LYS A 14 4.91 -7.23 -22.68
CA LYS A 14 5.61 -5.97 -22.93
C LYS A 14 5.57 -5.02 -21.71
N LEU A 15 4.43 -4.95 -21.03
CA LEU A 15 4.28 -4.11 -19.83
C LEU A 15 5.06 -4.65 -18.63
N ILE A 16 5.05 -5.97 -18.46
CA ILE A 16 5.86 -6.63 -17.45
C ILE A 16 7.35 -6.32 -17.69
N GLU A 17 7.81 -6.35 -18.95
CA GLU A 17 9.20 -5.99 -19.25
C GLU A 17 9.51 -4.53 -18.93
N ILE A 18 8.59 -3.58 -19.18
CA ILE A 18 8.75 -2.18 -18.75
C ILE A 18 8.99 -2.08 -17.24
N PHE A 19 8.24 -2.83 -16.43
CA PHE A 19 8.46 -2.84 -14.97
C PHE A 19 9.83 -3.42 -14.61
N ARG A 20 10.23 -4.53 -15.26
CA ARG A 20 11.54 -5.17 -15.01
C ARG A 20 12.69 -4.24 -15.40
N GLU A 21 12.64 -3.61 -16.55
CA GLU A 21 13.63 -2.65 -17.02
C GLU A 21 13.72 -1.44 -16.08
N THR A 22 12.56 -0.91 -15.68
CA THR A 22 12.48 0.21 -14.73
C THR A 22 13.16 -0.13 -13.41
N PHE A 23 12.82 -1.27 -12.79
CA PHE A 23 13.40 -1.67 -11.50
C PHE A 23 14.87 -2.05 -11.61
N ARG A 24 15.29 -2.76 -12.67
CA ARG A 24 16.71 -3.04 -12.94
C ARG A 24 17.51 -1.76 -13.11
N GLY A 25 16.98 -0.80 -13.87
CA GLY A 25 17.61 0.51 -14.08
C GLY A 25 17.83 1.25 -12.78
N ARG A 26 16.83 1.30 -11.89
CA ARG A 26 16.98 1.92 -10.56
C ARG A 26 17.95 1.17 -9.67
N GLN A 27 17.93 -0.16 -9.69
CA GLN A 27 18.88 -0.97 -8.94
C GLN A 27 20.33 -0.71 -9.38
N GLU A 28 20.59 -0.58 -10.69
CA GLU A 28 21.91 -0.25 -11.22
C GLU A 28 22.33 1.19 -10.87
N ALA A 29 21.40 2.15 -10.95
CA ALA A 29 21.66 3.52 -10.51
C ALA A 29 22.02 3.60 -9.01
N LEU A 30 21.37 2.78 -8.16
CA LEU A 30 21.70 2.68 -6.74
C LEU A 30 23.10 2.12 -6.51
N LYS A 31 23.48 1.05 -7.23
CA LYS A 31 24.84 0.47 -7.17
C LYS A 31 25.92 1.49 -7.54
N ARG A 32 25.65 2.35 -8.51
CA ARG A 32 26.56 3.41 -8.96
C ARG A 32 26.52 4.67 -8.10
N GLY A 33 25.64 4.72 -7.09
CA GLY A 33 25.45 5.91 -6.25
C GLY A 33 24.81 7.10 -6.99
N MET A 34 24.16 6.86 -8.13
CA MET A 34 23.55 7.89 -8.99
C MET A 34 22.05 8.07 -8.74
N ALA A 35 21.41 7.17 -8.00
CA ALA A 35 19.98 7.27 -7.71
C ALA A 35 19.68 8.35 -6.65
N THR A 36 18.65 9.15 -6.92
CA THR A 36 18.08 10.08 -5.95
C THR A 36 16.81 9.48 -5.36
N ILE A 37 16.79 9.30 -4.04
CA ILE A 37 15.60 8.86 -3.29
C ILE A 37 15.03 10.05 -2.52
N LYS A 38 13.76 10.35 -2.77
CA LYS A 38 12.99 11.39 -2.13
C LYS A 38 11.94 10.78 -1.21
N VAL A 39 11.79 11.36 -0.04
CA VAL A 39 10.81 10.97 0.97
C VAL A 39 10.36 12.26 1.67
N PRO A 40 9.07 12.62 1.63
CA PRO A 40 8.58 13.75 2.40
C PRO A 40 8.68 13.49 3.91
N GLN A 41 8.58 14.55 4.70
CA GLN A 41 8.49 14.51 6.14
C GLN A 41 7.24 13.75 6.58
N ALA A 42 7.41 12.78 7.47
CA ALA A 42 6.32 12.00 8.04
C ALA A 42 5.59 12.78 9.14
N LYS A 43 4.91 13.86 8.78
CA LYS A 43 4.15 14.75 9.67
C LYS A 43 2.66 14.73 9.35
N ARG A 44 1.85 15.14 10.33
CA ARG A 44 0.38 15.21 10.23
C ARG A 44 -0.25 13.89 9.76
N LEU A 45 0.31 12.79 10.27
CA LEU A 45 -0.06 11.45 9.85
C LEU A 45 -1.54 11.18 10.15
N TYR A 46 -2.24 10.65 9.15
CA TYR A 46 -3.65 10.26 9.22
C TYR A 46 -4.62 11.42 9.47
N GLU A 47 -4.15 12.66 9.35
CA GLU A 47 -5.01 13.84 9.40
C GLU A 47 -5.70 14.04 8.07
N ARG A 48 -7.02 14.17 8.08
CA ARG A 48 -7.74 14.49 6.84
C ARG A 48 -7.43 15.92 6.41
N GLN A 49 -6.99 16.05 5.17
CA GLN A 49 -6.84 17.31 4.49
C GLN A 49 -7.74 17.31 3.27
N LYS A 50 -8.20 18.50 2.89
CA LYS A 50 -9.02 18.66 1.69
C LYS A 50 -8.20 18.23 0.46
N ASP A 51 -8.81 17.42 -0.41
CA ASP A 51 -8.24 16.97 -1.70
C ASP A 51 -6.93 16.17 -1.61
N MET A 52 -6.58 15.65 -0.41
CA MET A 52 -5.41 14.80 -0.19
C MET A 52 -5.81 13.42 0.32
N ALA A 53 -5.22 12.39 -0.26
CA ALA A 53 -5.34 11.02 0.22
C ALA A 53 -4.21 10.70 1.21
N TYR A 54 -4.43 9.72 2.08
CA TYR A 54 -3.36 9.05 2.81
C TYR A 54 -3.62 7.56 2.84
N HIS A 55 -2.55 6.79 3.02
CA HIS A 55 -2.62 5.33 2.99
C HIS A 55 -1.95 4.73 4.23
N PHE A 56 -2.50 3.64 4.75
CA PHE A 56 -1.93 2.91 5.89
C PHE A 56 -0.74 2.02 5.49
N LYS A 57 -0.23 2.13 4.27
CA LYS A 57 1.00 1.45 3.82
C LYS A 57 1.78 2.43 2.95
N PRO A 58 3.11 2.35 2.91
CA PRO A 58 3.90 3.22 2.05
C PRO A 58 3.60 2.93 0.57
N GLU A 59 3.89 3.90 -0.28
CA GLU A 59 3.87 3.74 -1.73
C GLU A 59 5.23 4.07 -2.32
N LEU A 60 5.60 3.37 -3.38
CA LEU A 60 6.85 3.57 -4.08
C LEU A 60 6.56 4.05 -5.49
N PHE A 61 7.11 5.19 -5.85
CA PHE A 61 7.02 5.77 -7.18
C PHE A 61 8.40 5.79 -7.81
N VAL A 62 8.47 5.33 -9.06
CA VAL A 62 9.68 5.40 -9.89
C VAL A 62 9.34 6.20 -11.13
N GLN A 63 9.85 7.43 -11.22
CA GLN A 63 9.61 8.30 -12.37
C GLN A 63 10.42 7.82 -13.58
N THR A 64 9.75 7.72 -14.73
CA THR A 64 10.35 7.29 -16.01
C THR A 64 10.19 8.31 -17.13
N GLY A 65 9.39 9.37 -16.91
CA GLY A 65 9.27 10.53 -17.80
C GLY A 65 8.49 11.66 -17.15
N GLY A 66 8.73 12.91 -17.55
CA GLY A 66 8.14 14.11 -16.92
C GLY A 66 8.51 14.25 -15.44
N ALA A 67 7.60 14.83 -14.66
CA ALA A 67 7.74 14.90 -13.21
C ALA A 67 6.40 14.80 -12.47
N THR A 68 6.43 14.25 -11.25
CA THR A 68 5.32 14.29 -10.30
C THR A 68 5.58 15.38 -9.27
N LEU A 69 4.65 16.30 -9.08
CA LEU A 69 4.65 17.21 -7.94
C LEU A 69 3.75 16.63 -6.84
N PHE A 70 4.36 16.19 -5.74
CA PHE A 70 3.62 15.81 -4.53
C PHE A 70 3.44 17.03 -3.64
N ARG A 71 2.19 17.37 -3.34
CA ARG A 71 1.83 18.37 -2.32
C ARG A 71 1.46 17.66 -1.03
N CYS A 72 2.26 17.86 0.01
CA CYS A 72 1.99 17.43 1.37
C CYS A 72 1.66 18.65 2.24
N PRO A 73 1.08 18.50 3.45
CA PRO A 73 0.68 19.64 4.29
C PRO A 73 1.81 20.63 4.63
N GLU A 74 3.04 20.14 4.74
CA GLU A 74 4.19 20.90 5.23
C GLU A 74 5.23 21.18 4.14
N GLU A 75 5.12 20.54 2.96
CA GLU A 75 6.10 20.66 1.90
C GLU A 75 5.56 20.26 0.54
N GLU A 76 6.27 20.70 -0.50
CA GLU A 76 6.09 20.21 -1.87
C GLU A 76 7.36 19.46 -2.31
N LEU A 77 7.16 18.33 -2.98
CA LEU A 77 8.22 17.45 -3.41
C LEU A 77 8.08 17.17 -4.91
N LEU A 78 8.95 17.78 -5.71
CA LEU A 78 9.03 17.53 -7.14
C LEU A 78 9.93 16.32 -7.42
N VAL A 79 9.37 15.28 -8.03
CA VAL A 79 10.05 14.02 -8.37
C VAL A 79 10.20 13.97 -9.89
N ARG A 80 11.43 14.09 -10.37
CA ARG A 80 11.78 14.17 -11.79
C ARG A 80 12.16 12.80 -12.34
N ASP A 81 12.29 12.74 -13.66
CA ASP A 81 12.78 11.55 -14.35
C ASP A 81 13.99 10.93 -13.64
N SER A 82 13.97 9.61 -13.58
CA SER A 82 14.96 8.76 -12.92
C SER A 82 15.08 8.86 -11.39
N GLU A 83 14.29 9.72 -10.74
CA GLU A 83 14.19 9.79 -9.29
C GLU A 83 13.17 8.78 -8.74
N ILE A 84 13.36 8.45 -7.47
CA ILE A 84 12.49 7.54 -6.71
C ILE A 84 11.82 8.35 -5.62
N CYS A 85 10.52 8.15 -5.40
CA CYS A 85 9.80 8.66 -4.25
C CYS A 85 9.25 7.51 -3.41
N ILE A 86 9.46 7.56 -2.09
CA ILE A 86 8.73 6.73 -1.14
C ILE A 86 7.76 7.64 -0.41
N MET A 87 6.47 7.47 -0.62
CA MET A 87 5.44 8.16 0.13
C MET A 87 5.21 7.42 1.45
N PRO A 88 5.48 8.02 2.62
CA PRO A 88 5.32 7.35 3.90
C PRO A 88 3.85 7.04 4.20
N MET A 89 3.64 5.95 4.93
CA MET A 89 2.31 5.64 5.48
C MET A 89 1.77 6.81 6.31
N GLY A 90 0.50 7.13 6.10
CA GLY A 90 -0.25 8.15 6.83
C GLY A 90 -0.04 9.58 6.37
N VAL A 91 0.97 9.90 5.54
CA VAL A 91 1.18 11.27 5.06
C VAL A 91 0.06 11.66 4.09
N PRO A 92 -0.73 12.71 4.39
CA PRO A 92 -1.68 13.25 3.44
C PRO A 92 -0.93 13.84 2.25
N HIS A 93 -1.31 13.48 1.03
CA HIS A 93 -0.69 14.01 -0.17
C HIS A 93 -1.67 14.12 -1.34
N HIS A 94 -1.32 15.00 -2.26
CA HIS A 94 -1.98 15.16 -3.56
C HIS A 94 -0.93 15.18 -4.66
N GLU A 95 -1.26 14.60 -5.80
CA GLU A 95 -0.34 14.44 -6.93
C GLU A 95 -0.80 15.25 -8.13
N THR A 96 0.12 16.01 -8.73
CA THR A 96 -0.10 16.64 -10.04
C THR A 96 1.04 16.32 -10.99
N VAL A 97 0.71 16.27 -12.27
CA VAL A 97 1.69 16.10 -13.35
C VAL A 97 2.32 17.44 -13.70
N GLU A 98 3.66 17.45 -13.78
CA GLU A 98 4.44 18.52 -14.38
C GLU A 98 5.05 17.98 -15.68
N ASN A 99 4.56 18.43 -16.83
CA ASN A 99 5.12 18.08 -18.13
C ASN A 99 6.41 18.87 -18.33
N LEU A 100 7.54 18.17 -18.22
CA LEU A 100 8.86 18.68 -18.55
C LEU A 100 9.20 18.29 -20.00
N ASP A 101 10.47 17.97 -20.27
CA ASP A 101 10.99 17.65 -21.60
C ASP A 101 10.46 16.33 -22.16
N THR A 102 9.92 15.45 -21.30
CA THR A 102 9.37 14.14 -21.68
C THR A 102 7.94 13.96 -21.19
N PRO A 103 7.10 13.17 -21.89
CA PRO A 103 5.76 12.85 -21.42
C PRO A 103 5.79 12.23 -20.02
N PHE A 104 4.81 12.59 -19.20
CA PHE A 104 4.70 12.04 -17.85
C PHE A 104 4.47 10.53 -17.88
N GLU A 105 5.32 9.81 -17.16
CA GLU A 105 5.16 8.41 -16.86
C GLU A 105 5.87 8.06 -15.55
N ASN A 106 5.22 7.26 -14.70
CA ASN A 106 5.86 6.64 -13.55
C ASN A 106 5.34 5.21 -13.33
N VAL A 107 6.19 4.37 -12.76
CA VAL A 107 5.82 3.05 -12.25
C VAL A 107 5.57 3.18 -10.76
N VAL A 108 4.38 2.77 -10.33
CA VAL A 108 3.93 2.91 -8.94
C VAL A 108 3.66 1.53 -8.35
N VAL A 109 4.24 1.29 -7.17
CA VAL A 109 4.03 0.10 -6.36
C VAL A 109 3.21 0.47 -5.14
N CYS A 110 2.05 -0.15 -5.01
CA CYS A 110 1.15 0.05 -3.89
C CYS A 110 0.87 -1.28 -3.17
N PHE A 111 0.45 -1.18 -1.92
CA PHE A 111 0.15 -2.34 -1.09
C PHE A 111 -1.31 -2.32 -0.68
N TYR A 112 -1.99 -3.48 -0.80
CA TYR A 112 -3.41 -3.59 -0.57
C TYR A 112 -3.78 -4.90 0.13
N SER A 113 -4.22 -4.83 1.38
CA SER A 113 -4.45 -6.04 2.21
C SER A 113 -3.18 -6.92 2.26
N LYS A 114 -3.09 -7.95 1.40
CA LYS A 114 -1.91 -8.83 1.18
C LYS A 114 -1.41 -8.86 -0.27
N THR A 115 -1.94 -7.98 -1.11
CA THR A 115 -1.65 -7.88 -2.54
C THR A 115 -0.70 -6.72 -2.80
N VAL A 116 0.33 -6.94 -3.61
CA VAL A 116 1.15 -5.86 -4.16
C VAL A 116 0.58 -5.51 -5.54
N THR A 117 0.34 -4.23 -5.79
CA THR A 117 0.01 -3.78 -7.14
C THR A 117 1.19 -3.05 -7.75
N VAL A 118 1.49 -3.34 -9.01
CA VAL A 118 2.43 -2.57 -9.80
C VAL A 118 1.66 -2.01 -10.98
N HIS A 119 1.76 -0.70 -11.19
CA HIS A 119 1.10 -0.07 -12.31
C HIS A 119 1.90 1.03 -12.97
N LEU A 120 1.54 1.29 -14.23
CA LEU A 120 1.95 2.46 -14.95
C LEU A 120 0.93 3.58 -14.75
N ALA A 121 1.40 4.77 -14.38
CA ALA A 121 0.57 5.97 -14.40
C ALA A 121 1.02 6.90 -15.52
N ARG A 122 0.03 7.44 -16.25
CA ARG A 122 0.21 8.42 -17.32
C ARG A 122 -0.68 9.63 -17.08
N ALA A 123 -0.32 10.78 -17.64
CA ALA A 123 -1.15 11.97 -17.53
C ALA A 123 -2.49 11.76 -18.26
N ASP A 124 -3.58 12.14 -17.60
CA ASP A 124 -4.86 12.35 -18.28
C ASP A 124 -4.98 13.78 -18.83
N GLU A 125 -6.11 14.08 -19.48
CA GLU A 125 -6.39 15.41 -20.06
C GLU A 125 -6.38 16.54 -19.02
N SER A 126 -6.57 16.21 -17.74
CA SER A 126 -6.58 17.15 -16.61
C SER A 126 -5.23 17.25 -15.90
N MET A 127 -4.15 16.73 -16.50
CA MET A 127 -2.80 16.75 -15.92
C MET A 127 -2.72 16.05 -14.55
N THR A 128 -3.54 15.02 -14.36
CA THR A 128 -3.53 14.18 -13.16
C THR A 128 -2.95 12.80 -13.50
N PRO A 129 -2.14 12.19 -12.60
CA PRO A 129 -1.67 10.83 -12.82
C PRO A 129 -2.84 9.85 -12.84
N ARG A 130 -2.94 9.06 -13.91
CA ARG A 130 -3.97 8.01 -14.05
C ARG A 130 -3.32 6.65 -14.25
N ALA A 131 -3.64 5.72 -13.37
CA ALA A 131 -3.25 4.32 -13.50
C ALA A 131 -3.91 3.68 -14.74
N THR A 132 -3.12 3.13 -15.66
CA THR A 132 -3.62 2.51 -16.91
C THR A 132 -3.37 1.01 -17.00
N ASP A 133 -2.26 0.53 -16.45
CA ASP A 133 -1.73 -0.83 -16.70
C ASP A 133 -1.30 -1.48 -15.39
N ILE A 134 -2.13 -2.35 -14.84
CA ILE A 134 -2.11 -2.68 -13.41
C ILE A 134 -2.06 -4.17 -13.24
N PHE A 135 -1.10 -4.60 -12.43
CA PHE A 135 -0.82 -5.99 -12.18
C PHE A 135 -0.86 -6.25 -10.69
N PHE A 136 -1.51 -7.35 -10.33
CA PHE A 136 -1.71 -7.76 -8.95
C PHE A 136 -0.85 -8.99 -8.67
N TYR A 137 -0.11 -8.93 -7.57
CA TYR A 137 0.85 -9.95 -7.17
C TYR A 137 0.55 -10.42 -5.75
N GLN A 138 0.64 -11.73 -5.54
CA GLN A 138 0.50 -12.36 -4.23
C GLN A 138 1.84 -12.94 -3.82
N THR A 139 2.58 -12.17 -3.03
CA THR A 139 3.96 -12.52 -2.71
C THR A 139 4.14 -12.88 -1.22
N PRO A 140 4.96 -13.89 -0.89
CA PRO A 140 5.35 -14.13 0.50
C PRO A 140 6.11 -12.94 1.10
N TYR A 141 6.72 -12.10 0.27
CA TYR A 141 7.52 -10.95 0.68
C TYR A 141 6.69 -9.70 1.01
N PHE A 142 5.36 -9.80 1.10
CA PHE A 142 4.49 -8.64 1.28
C PHE A 142 4.86 -7.83 2.54
N SER A 143 5.00 -8.51 3.67
CA SER A 143 5.34 -7.86 4.94
C SER A 143 6.77 -7.30 4.94
N ASP A 144 7.70 -7.99 4.28
CA ASP A 144 9.09 -7.57 4.18
C ASP A 144 9.22 -6.30 3.35
N LEU A 145 8.56 -6.25 2.18
CA LEU A 145 8.55 -5.07 1.32
C LEU A 145 8.01 -3.83 2.06
N VAL A 146 6.90 -3.96 2.77
CA VAL A 146 6.33 -2.88 3.58
C VAL A 146 7.31 -2.43 4.66
N SER A 147 7.91 -3.38 5.38
CA SER A 147 8.84 -3.10 6.47
C SER A 147 10.12 -2.43 5.98
N MET A 148 10.67 -2.89 4.84
CA MET A 148 11.86 -2.32 4.21
C MET A 148 11.60 -0.90 3.71
N LEU A 149 10.43 -0.61 3.12
CA LEU A 149 10.07 0.75 2.72
C LEU A 149 9.94 1.67 3.94
N ASN A 150 9.33 1.20 5.03
CA ASN A 150 9.26 1.97 6.28
C ASN A 150 10.65 2.22 6.88
N LEU A 151 11.57 1.24 6.80
CA LEU A 151 12.96 1.41 7.19
C LEU A 151 13.66 2.46 6.32
N CYS A 152 13.43 2.47 5.00
CA CYS A 152 13.94 3.51 4.10
C CYS A 152 13.47 4.90 4.52
N VAL A 153 12.20 5.06 4.91
CA VAL A 153 11.67 6.33 5.43
C VAL A 153 12.43 6.77 6.68
N GLY A 154 12.64 5.87 7.63
CA GLY A 154 13.40 6.15 8.85
C GLY A 154 14.85 6.53 8.57
N LEU A 155 15.54 5.76 7.71
CA LEU A 155 16.93 6.02 7.32
C LEU A 155 17.08 7.36 6.58
N ARG A 156 16.10 7.76 5.76
CA ARG A 156 16.15 9.03 5.03
C ARG A 156 16.14 10.26 5.94
N HIS A 157 15.47 10.16 7.08
CA HIS A 157 15.32 11.24 8.06
C HIS A 157 16.24 11.09 9.27
N SER A 158 16.99 10.00 9.35
CA SER A 158 17.99 9.75 10.38
C SER A 158 19.18 10.71 10.27
N THR A 159 19.66 11.19 11.41
CA THR A 159 20.90 11.98 11.54
C THR A 159 22.13 11.12 11.83
N LEU A 160 21.95 9.80 11.98
CA LEU A 160 23.05 8.88 12.29
C LEU A 160 24.02 8.76 11.11
N PRO A 161 25.32 8.55 11.37
CA PRO A 161 26.31 8.25 10.34
C PRO A 161 25.86 7.10 9.44
N ASP A 162 26.27 7.12 8.16
CA ASP A 162 26.02 6.07 7.17
C ASP A 162 24.56 5.75 6.82
N SER A 163 23.58 6.51 7.34
CA SER A 163 22.15 6.31 7.04
C SER A 163 21.85 6.34 5.52
N LYS A 164 22.60 7.13 4.74
CA LYS A 164 22.48 7.16 3.27
C LYS A 164 22.90 5.84 2.63
N ALA A 165 24.02 5.24 3.08
CA ALA A 165 24.47 3.95 2.58
C ALA A 165 23.47 2.84 2.95
N GLY A 166 22.96 2.87 4.18
CA GLY A 166 21.88 2.00 4.63
C GLY A 166 20.62 2.13 3.76
N LEU A 167 20.19 3.37 3.48
CA LEU A 167 19.02 3.65 2.63
C LEU A 167 19.19 3.04 1.24
N HIS A 168 20.36 3.24 0.61
CA HIS A 168 20.64 2.68 -0.70
C HIS A 168 20.64 1.14 -0.68
N GLY A 169 21.25 0.53 0.35
CA GLY A 169 21.29 -0.92 0.51
C GLY A 169 19.90 -1.55 0.68
N VAL A 170 19.06 -0.98 1.55
CA VAL A 170 17.67 -1.45 1.75
C VAL A 170 16.87 -1.25 0.46
N MET A 171 17.00 -0.12 -0.22
CA MET A 171 16.30 0.14 -1.47
C MET A 171 16.69 -0.83 -2.60
N MET A 172 17.96 -1.21 -2.68
CA MET A 172 18.40 -2.27 -3.60
C MET A 172 17.76 -3.62 -3.28
N GLY A 173 17.59 -3.94 -2.00
CA GLY A 173 16.86 -5.12 -1.53
C GLY A 173 15.38 -5.08 -1.94
N VAL A 174 14.71 -3.94 -1.76
CA VAL A 174 13.32 -3.73 -2.22
C VAL A 174 13.18 -4.03 -3.71
N PHE A 175 14.02 -3.44 -4.56
CA PHE A 175 13.96 -3.71 -6.00
C PHE A 175 14.28 -5.17 -6.34
N SER A 176 15.17 -5.83 -5.59
CA SER A 176 15.47 -7.25 -5.79
C SER A 176 14.24 -8.12 -5.53
N LEU A 177 13.50 -7.85 -4.46
CA LEU A 177 12.27 -8.57 -4.13
C LEU A 177 11.16 -8.30 -5.15
N LEU A 178 10.99 -7.05 -5.59
CA LEU A 178 10.04 -6.71 -6.66
C LEU A 178 10.38 -7.39 -7.99
N LEU A 179 11.67 -7.47 -8.33
CA LEU A 179 12.13 -8.16 -9.54
C LEU A 179 11.92 -9.68 -9.45
N ASN A 180 12.15 -10.28 -8.29
CA ASN A 180 11.86 -11.69 -8.06
C ASN A 180 10.36 -11.95 -8.19
N MET A 181 9.52 -11.15 -7.54
CA MET A 181 8.07 -11.22 -7.62
C MET A 181 7.58 -11.19 -9.07
N ILE A 182 8.05 -10.21 -9.85
CA ILE A 182 7.67 -10.07 -11.27
C ILE A 182 8.23 -11.21 -12.14
N ALA A 183 9.34 -11.85 -11.74
CA ALA A 183 9.94 -12.94 -12.50
C ALA A 183 9.32 -14.31 -12.19
N THR A 184 8.79 -14.52 -10.98
CA THR A 184 8.22 -15.80 -10.53
C THR A 184 6.71 -15.87 -10.65
N GLU A 185 6.04 -14.72 -10.63
CA GLU A 185 4.62 -14.60 -10.84
C GLU A 185 4.41 -13.90 -12.19
N ASP A 186 3.78 -14.60 -13.14
CA ASP A 186 3.06 -13.92 -14.20
C ASP A 186 1.93 -13.17 -13.51
N GLY A 187 2.23 -11.94 -13.06
CA GLY A 187 1.31 -11.11 -12.28
C GLY A 187 -0.06 -11.21 -12.91
N ALA A 188 -1.08 -11.50 -12.10
CA ALA A 188 -2.41 -11.59 -12.64
C ALA A 188 -2.75 -10.20 -13.17
N ALA A 189 -2.65 -10.02 -14.48
CA ALA A 189 -3.31 -8.93 -15.17
C ALA A 189 -4.78 -9.17 -14.84
N SER A 190 -5.34 -8.36 -13.95
CA SER A 190 -6.71 -8.60 -13.52
C SER A 190 -7.59 -8.56 -14.76
N VAL A 191 -8.32 -9.64 -15.01
CA VAL A 191 -9.44 -9.64 -15.96
C VAL A 191 -10.60 -8.78 -15.42
N GLU A 192 -10.42 -8.18 -14.22
CA GLU A 192 -11.32 -7.17 -13.70
C GLU A 192 -11.59 -6.12 -14.76
N SER A 193 -12.86 -5.79 -14.91
CA SER A 193 -13.23 -4.70 -15.79
C SER A 193 -12.52 -3.44 -15.31
N GLN A 194 -12.11 -2.59 -16.24
CA GLN A 194 -11.53 -1.28 -15.93
C GLN A 194 -12.41 -0.49 -14.93
N ARG A 195 -13.70 -0.78 -14.89
CA ARG A 195 -14.67 -0.19 -13.96
C ARG A 195 -14.51 -0.70 -12.52
N VAL A 196 -14.38 -2.01 -12.29
CA VAL A 196 -14.15 -2.57 -10.94
C VAL A 196 -12.82 -2.11 -10.40
N TYR A 197 -11.77 -2.12 -11.21
CA TYR A 197 -10.49 -1.56 -10.82
C TYR A 197 -10.62 -0.08 -10.40
N ARG A 198 -11.24 0.76 -11.26
CA ARG A 198 -11.44 2.18 -10.92
C ARG A 198 -12.27 2.35 -9.66
N CYS A 199 -13.23 1.47 -9.40
CA CYS A 199 -13.97 1.44 -8.15
C CYS A 199 -13.04 1.18 -6.95
N GLN A 200 -12.18 0.15 -7.00
CA GLN A 200 -11.20 -0.12 -5.95
C GLN A 200 -10.23 1.05 -5.73
N TRP A 201 -9.76 1.69 -6.80
CA TRP A 201 -8.89 2.87 -6.73
C TRP A 201 -9.59 4.07 -6.08
N LEU A 202 -10.85 4.35 -6.45
CA LEU A 202 -11.66 5.38 -5.81
C LEU A 202 -11.87 5.08 -4.32
N ILE A 203 -12.20 3.83 -3.99
CA ILE A 203 -12.34 3.39 -2.60
C ILE A 203 -11.04 3.63 -1.83
N ARG A 204 -9.89 3.31 -2.40
CA ARG A 204 -8.58 3.50 -1.76
C ARG A 204 -8.27 4.97 -1.46
N ASN A 205 -8.52 5.86 -2.42
CA ASN A 205 -8.18 7.29 -2.30
C ASN A 205 -9.17 8.09 -1.45
N HIS A 206 -10.38 7.55 -1.26
CA HIS A 206 -11.45 8.18 -0.49
C HIS A 206 -11.87 7.35 0.75
N LEU A 207 -11.09 6.34 1.15
CA LEU A 207 -11.48 5.41 2.21
C LEU A 207 -11.71 6.12 3.55
N GLN A 208 -10.89 7.15 3.80
CA GLN A 208 -10.96 8.01 4.96
C GLN A 208 -12.25 8.83 4.99
N ASP A 209 -12.96 9.03 3.89
CA ASP A 209 -14.23 9.77 3.89
C ASP A 209 -15.38 8.90 4.45
N PRO A 210 -16.03 9.27 5.57
CA PRO A 210 -17.15 8.55 6.14
C PRO A 210 -18.38 8.58 5.24
N GLU A 211 -18.46 9.54 4.31
CA GLU A 211 -19.55 9.65 3.33
C GLU A 211 -19.32 8.80 2.07
N LEU A 212 -18.17 8.13 1.96
CA LEU A 212 -17.88 7.22 0.86
C LEU A 212 -19.02 6.19 0.75
N SER A 213 -19.71 6.23 -0.39
CA SER A 213 -20.92 5.45 -0.63
C SER A 213 -20.91 4.81 -2.01
N VAL A 214 -21.68 3.73 -2.18
CA VAL A 214 -21.87 3.07 -3.48
C VAL A 214 -22.47 4.04 -4.49
N GLN A 215 -23.34 4.94 -4.05
CA GLN A 215 -23.95 5.95 -4.92
C GLN A 215 -22.89 6.88 -5.50
N TRP A 216 -22.06 7.48 -4.65
CA TRP A 216 -20.95 8.33 -5.08
C TRP A 216 -20.00 7.60 -6.03
N LEU A 217 -19.62 6.36 -5.70
CA LEU A 217 -18.76 5.53 -6.57
C LEU A 217 -19.41 5.29 -7.95
N SER A 218 -20.70 4.99 -7.98
CA SER A 218 -21.42 4.73 -9.22
C SER A 218 -21.54 5.98 -10.10
N ASP A 219 -21.76 7.14 -9.48
CA ASP A 219 -21.82 8.44 -10.13
C ASP A 219 -20.45 8.82 -10.71
N SER A 220 -19.37 8.67 -9.93
CA SER A 220 -17.98 8.89 -10.39
C SER A 220 -17.57 7.97 -11.55
N LEU A 221 -18.20 6.79 -11.66
CA LEU A 221 -17.95 5.85 -12.75
C LEU A 221 -18.95 5.99 -13.91
N GLY A 222 -19.99 6.82 -13.79
CA GLY A 222 -21.03 6.97 -14.81
C GLY A 222 -21.84 5.68 -15.03
N CYS A 223 -22.27 5.02 -13.95
CA CYS A 223 -23.16 3.85 -14.00
C CYS A 223 -24.13 3.83 -12.82
N SER A 224 -25.11 2.92 -12.81
CA SER A 224 -26.03 2.79 -11.68
C SER A 224 -25.41 2.01 -10.52
N SER A 225 -25.79 2.36 -9.27
CA SER A 225 -25.40 1.64 -8.04
C SER A 225 -25.65 0.13 -8.10
N ASN A 226 -26.78 -0.29 -8.69
CA ASN A 226 -27.13 -1.70 -8.84
C ASN A 226 -26.21 -2.41 -9.83
N TYR A 227 -25.90 -1.76 -10.96
CA TYR A 227 -24.98 -2.31 -11.94
C TYR A 227 -23.57 -2.44 -11.36
N LEU A 228 -23.08 -1.40 -10.68
CA LEU A 228 -21.76 -1.43 -10.04
C LEU A 228 -21.68 -2.53 -8.98
N SER A 229 -22.68 -2.64 -8.10
CA SER A 229 -22.69 -3.65 -7.03
C SER A 229 -22.72 -5.07 -7.60
N LYS A 230 -23.49 -5.29 -8.67
CA LYS A 230 -23.55 -6.59 -9.35
C LYS A 230 -22.20 -6.92 -9.99
N LEU A 231 -21.64 -5.99 -10.77
CA LEU A 231 -20.37 -6.18 -11.46
C LEU A 231 -19.24 -6.46 -10.47
N PHE A 232 -19.17 -5.71 -9.37
CA PHE A 232 -18.18 -5.89 -8.33
C PHE A 232 -18.31 -7.25 -7.64
N HIS A 233 -19.54 -7.71 -7.38
CA HIS A 233 -19.78 -9.03 -6.82
C HIS A 233 -19.44 -10.16 -7.79
N ASP A 234 -19.81 -10.02 -9.06
CA ASP A 234 -19.55 -11.01 -10.10
C ASP A 234 -18.03 -11.19 -10.31
N GLU A 235 -17.23 -10.13 -10.17
CA GLU A 235 -15.77 -10.17 -10.36
C GLU A 235 -14.97 -10.48 -9.09
N LEU A 236 -15.39 -9.99 -7.91
CA LEU A 236 -14.62 -10.08 -6.66
C LEU A 236 -15.27 -10.97 -5.60
N GLY A 237 -16.47 -11.52 -5.86
CA GLY A 237 -17.20 -12.37 -4.93
C GLY A 237 -17.80 -11.65 -3.73
N GLU A 238 -17.66 -10.32 -3.62
CA GLU A 238 -18.18 -9.53 -2.49
C GLU A 238 -18.89 -8.25 -2.93
N LYS A 239 -19.78 -7.73 -2.07
CA LYS A 239 -20.47 -6.45 -2.34
C LYS A 239 -19.51 -5.28 -2.06
N VAL A 240 -19.65 -4.19 -2.81
CA VAL A 240 -18.86 -2.95 -2.62
C VAL A 240 -18.90 -2.45 -1.17
N THR A 241 -20.05 -2.51 -0.50
CA THR A 241 -20.17 -2.09 0.92
C THR A 241 -19.37 -2.96 1.87
N HIS A 242 -19.34 -4.28 1.64
CA HIS A 242 -18.55 -5.21 2.43
C HIS A 242 -17.06 -5.01 2.18
N TYR A 243 -16.68 -4.78 0.92
CA TYR A 243 -15.32 -4.46 0.52
C TYR A 243 -14.81 -3.21 1.24
N ILE A 244 -15.56 -2.10 1.21
CA ILE A 244 -15.21 -0.87 1.94
C ILE A 244 -15.01 -1.18 3.44
N MET A 245 -15.97 -1.88 4.06
CA MET A 245 -15.89 -2.21 5.48
C MET A 245 -14.65 -3.04 5.82
N ARG A 246 -14.39 -4.10 5.05
CA ARG A 246 -13.23 -4.98 5.22
C ARG A 246 -11.93 -4.20 5.17
N ILE A 247 -11.80 -3.27 4.22
CA ILE A 247 -10.57 -2.52 4.02
C ILE A 247 -10.35 -1.47 5.11
N ARG A 248 -11.43 -0.87 5.62
CA ARG A 248 -11.36 -0.02 6.82
C ARG A 248 -10.89 -0.81 8.03
N LEU A 249 -11.38 -2.04 8.21
CA LEU A 249 -10.98 -2.93 9.31
C LEU A 249 -9.53 -3.42 9.16
N ASP A 250 -9.10 -3.78 7.94
CA ASP A 250 -7.72 -4.19 7.64
C ASP A 250 -6.73 -3.05 7.93
N ASN A 251 -7.10 -1.80 7.58
CA ASN A 251 -6.32 -0.62 7.93
C ASN A 251 -6.31 -0.37 9.44
N ALA A 252 -7.42 -0.61 10.13
CA ALA A 252 -7.50 -0.49 11.58
C ALA A 252 -6.60 -1.52 12.28
N LEU A 253 -6.57 -2.78 11.84
CA LEU A 253 -5.64 -3.79 12.35
C LEU A 253 -4.19 -3.34 12.23
N PHE A 254 -3.83 -2.87 11.04
CA PHE A 254 -2.50 -2.36 10.78
C PHE A 254 -2.18 -1.16 11.69
N ALA A 255 -3.08 -0.19 11.80
CA ALA A 255 -2.89 0.98 12.67
C ALA A 255 -2.81 0.62 14.16
N LEU A 256 -3.55 -0.40 14.60
CA LEU A 256 -3.50 -0.88 15.98
C LEU A 256 -2.14 -1.45 16.34
N ARG A 257 -1.47 -2.09 15.36
CA ARG A 257 -0.14 -2.70 15.50
C ARG A 257 1.00 -1.71 15.31
N ASP A 258 0.94 -0.89 14.27
CA ASP A 258 2.09 -0.13 13.77
C ASP A 258 2.06 1.36 14.15
N THR A 259 1.06 1.81 14.92
CA THR A 259 0.95 3.23 15.34
C THR A 259 0.60 3.38 16.81
N THR A 260 0.90 4.55 17.36
CA THR A 260 0.54 4.94 18.73
C THR A 260 -0.83 5.62 18.84
N LEU A 261 -1.55 5.78 17.72
CA LEU A 261 -2.87 6.43 17.68
C LEU A 261 -3.85 5.74 18.64
N SER A 262 -4.69 6.51 19.31
CA SER A 262 -5.78 5.98 20.13
C SER A 262 -6.82 5.24 19.27
N VAL A 263 -7.58 4.33 19.88
CA VAL A 263 -8.69 3.60 19.21
C VAL A 263 -9.67 4.57 18.54
N LYS A 264 -9.92 5.73 19.16
CA LYS A 264 -10.78 6.79 18.62
C LYS A 264 -10.17 7.40 17.35
N GLU A 265 -8.90 7.77 17.38
CA GLU A 265 -8.20 8.33 16.22
C GLU A 265 -8.13 7.33 15.06
N ILE A 266 -7.86 6.06 15.36
CA ILE A 266 -7.85 4.98 14.36
C ILE A 266 -9.21 4.85 13.68
N ALA A 267 -10.29 4.86 14.46
CA ALA A 267 -11.64 4.79 13.90
C ALA A 267 -11.89 5.92 12.89
N LEU A 268 -11.58 7.16 13.28
CA LEU A 268 -11.75 8.34 12.42
C LEU A 268 -10.85 8.29 11.19
N ALA A 269 -9.59 7.87 11.35
CA ALA A 269 -8.62 7.74 10.29
C ALA A 269 -8.98 6.64 9.27
N CYS A 270 -9.61 5.57 9.74
CA CYS A 270 -10.12 4.51 8.87
C CYS A 270 -11.49 4.85 8.25
N GLY A 271 -11.99 6.08 8.39
CA GLY A 271 -13.24 6.52 7.77
C GLY A 271 -14.52 6.12 8.52
N PHE A 272 -14.43 5.70 9.79
CA PHE A 272 -15.62 5.54 10.63
C PHE A 272 -16.06 6.89 11.19
N ARG A 273 -17.35 7.20 11.06
CA ARG A 273 -17.95 8.40 11.68
C ARG A 273 -18.07 8.27 13.20
N ASP A 274 -18.40 7.06 13.68
CA ASP A 274 -18.63 6.78 15.10
C ASP A 274 -17.64 5.71 15.61
N PRO A 275 -16.72 6.07 16.53
CA PRO A 275 -15.80 5.14 17.19
C PRO A 275 -16.49 3.99 17.94
N ASN A 276 -17.71 4.19 18.45
CA ASN A 276 -18.47 3.13 19.12
C ASN A 276 -18.99 2.11 18.12
N TYR A 277 -19.54 2.57 16.99
CA TYR A 277 -19.87 1.69 15.88
C TYR A 277 -18.66 0.92 15.37
N PHE A 278 -17.51 1.59 15.17
CA PHE A 278 -16.26 0.93 14.82
C PHE A 278 -15.92 -0.21 15.78
N SER A 279 -15.92 0.06 17.09
CA SER A 279 -15.57 -0.94 18.11
C SER A 279 -16.51 -2.15 18.09
N ARG A 280 -17.81 -1.95 17.85
CA ARG A 280 -18.79 -3.03 17.70
C ARG A 280 -18.54 -3.88 16.47
N VAL A 281 -18.32 -3.25 15.31
CA VAL A 281 -18.08 -3.98 14.05
C VAL A 281 -16.74 -4.70 14.07
N PHE A 282 -15.70 -4.08 14.63
CA PHE A 282 -14.39 -4.71 14.81
C PHE A 282 -14.52 -5.96 15.69
N ARG A 283 -15.23 -5.87 16.82
CA ARG A 283 -15.50 -7.03 17.68
C ARG A 283 -16.29 -8.12 16.97
N GLN A 284 -17.29 -7.76 16.17
CA GLN A 284 -18.04 -8.73 15.39
C GLN A 284 -17.18 -9.44 14.34
N HIS A 285 -16.17 -8.76 13.80
CA HIS A 285 -15.33 -9.29 12.73
C HIS A 285 -14.12 -10.10 13.22
N TYR A 286 -13.54 -9.72 14.36
CA TYR A 286 -12.32 -10.33 14.92
C TYR A 286 -12.52 -11.00 16.28
N ASP A 287 -13.77 -11.10 16.76
CA ASP A 287 -14.14 -11.68 18.06
C ASP A 287 -13.44 -11.05 19.29
N MET A 288 -12.87 -9.86 19.14
CA MET A 288 -12.19 -9.12 20.21
C MET A 288 -12.31 -7.61 20.02
N THR A 289 -12.21 -6.82 21.09
CA THR A 289 -12.26 -5.37 20.94
C THR A 289 -10.94 -4.83 20.36
N PRO A 290 -10.93 -3.65 19.71
CA PRO A 290 -9.69 -3.01 19.26
C PRO A 290 -8.66 -2.83 20.39
N LYS A 291 -9.14 -2.53 21.60
CA LYS A 291 -8.30 -2.37 22.78
C LYS A 291 -7.67 -3.70 23.20
N ASP A 292 -8.46 -4.77 23.23
CA ASP A 292 -7.97 -6.11 23.59
C ASP A 292 -6.94 -6.58 22.56
N TYR A 293 -7.20 -6.38 21.26
CA TYR A 293 -6.26 -6.68 20.17
C TYR A 293 -4.92 -5.96 20.36
N ARG A 294 -4.92 -4.67 20.70
CA ARG A 294 -3.66 -3.97 20.98
C ARG A 294 -2.95 -4.51 22.22
N GLN A 295 -3.70 -4.91 23.25
CA GLN A 295 -3.13 -5.47 24.47
C GLN A 295 -2.46 -6.83 24.23
N THR A 296 -2.97 -7.67 23.31
CA THR A 296 -2.32 -8.95 22.98
C THR A 296 -0.94 -8.72 22.36
N LEU A 297 -0.80 -7.73 21.48
CA LEU A 297 0.49 -7.38 20.87
C LEU A 297 1.54 -6.94 21.92
N VAL A 298 1.12 -6.16 22.93
CA VAL A 298 2.01 -5.72 24.01
C VAL A 298 2.43 -6.90 24.89
N ASN A 299 1.48 -7.78 25.22
CA ASN A 299 1.74 -8.97 26.02
C ASN A 299 2.64 -9.99 25.30
N GLU A 300 2.60 -10.05 23.97
CA GLU A 300 3.49 -10.86 23.15
C GLU A 300 4.89 -10.25 23.02
N SER A 301 5.01 -8.92 22.94
CA SER A 301 6.30 -8.21 22.85
C SER A 301 7.09 -8.20 24.17
N GLY A 302 6.42 -8.46 25.30
CA GLY A 302 6.98 -8.39 26.66
C GLY A 302 7.17 -9.73 27.37
N ARG A 303 6.88 -10.87 26.72
CA ARG A 303 7.15 -12.20 27.30
C ARG A 303 8.59 -12.61 26.97
N PRO A 304 9.49 -12.77 27.95
CA PRO A 304 10.71 -13.52 27.70
C PRO A 304 10.33 -14.94 27.27
N GLU A 305 11.04 -15.48 26.27
CA GLU A 305 10.94 -16.89 25.90
C GLU A 305 11.12 -17.74 27.17
N SER A 306 10.24 -18.73 27.40
CA SER A 306 10.32 -19.56 28.62
C SER A 306 11.45 -20.57 28.56
N GLU A 307 11.97 -20.86 27.37
CA GLU A 307 13.07 -21.81 27.14
C GLU A 307 14.00 -21.29 26.03
N PRO A 308 15.34 -21.43 26.17
CA PRO A 308 16.29 -20.99 25.16
C PRO A 308 16.21 -21.86 23.90
N LYS A 309 16.12 -21.23 22.71
CA LYS A 309 16.05 -21.96 21.43
C LYS A 309 17.35 -22.67 21.05
N LEU A 310 18.48 -22.22 21.60
CA LEU A 310 19.80 -22.82 21.39
C LEU A 310 20.56 -22.88 22.72
N VAL A 311 21.00 -24.08 23.10
CA VAL A 311 21.96 -24.28 24.19
C VAL A 311 23.28 -24.71 23.57
N ARG A 312 24.29 -23.82 23.59
CA ARG A 312 25.65 -24.13 23.15
C ARG A 312 26.59 -24.05 24.35
N GLY A 313 26.89 -25.19 24.95
CA GLY A 313 27.70 -25.23 26.17
C GLY A 313 26.97 -24.56 27.34
N GLU A 314 27.62 -23.58 27.98
CA GLU A 314 27.03 -22.79 29.10
C GLU A 314 26.27 -21.54 28.64
N HIS A 315 26.17 -21.29 27.32
CA HIS A 315 25.44 -20.14 26.79
C HIS A 315 24.01 -20.52 26.40
N GLU A 316 23.06 -19.84 27.05
CA GLU A 316 21.64 -19.82 26.70
C GLU A 316 21.34 -18.59 25.85
N GLU A 317 20.83 -18.78 24.63
CA GLU A 317 20.33 -17.69 23.79
C GLU A 317 18.81 -17.58 23.91
N TYR A 318 18.35 -16.39 24.34
CA TYR A 318 16.93 -16.02 24.41
C TYR A 318 16.66 -14.92 23.38
N HIS A 319 15.63 -15.08 22.56
CA HIS A 319 15.13 -14.04 21.67
C HIS A 319 13.80 -13.46 22.19
N TYR A 320 13.52 -12.22 21.81
CA TYR A 320 12.17 -11.64 21.94
C TYR A 320 11.50 -11.74 20.56
N GLY A 321 10.59 -12.72 20.35
CA GLY A 321 9.71 -12.71 19.17
C GLY A 321 9.20 -14.06 18.62
N PHE A 322 7.92 -14.00 18.20
CA PHE A 322 7.05 -14.88 17.40
C PHE A 322 7.14 -16.41 17.55
N ASP A 323 6.06 -16.97 18.09
CA ASP A 323 5.63 -18.37 17.93
C ASP A 323 4.52 -18.40 16.87
N GLU A 324 4.75 -19.03 15.72
CA GLU A 324 3.83 -19.00 14.56
C GLU A 324 2.54 -19.81 14.75
N GLU A 325 2.43 -20.61 15.82
CA GLU A 325 1.39 -21.64 15.95
C GLU A 325 0.01 -21.16 16.43
N ASN A 326 -0.14 -19.92 16.91
CA ASN A 326 -1.38 -19.45 17.57
C ASN A 326 -2.19 -18.39 16.79
N ARG A 327 -2.41 -18.57 15.48
CA ARG A 327 -3.40 -17.75 14.76
C ARG A 327 -4.82 -18.24 15.00
N PRO A 328 -5.80 -17.37 15.32
CA PRO A 328 -7.20 -17.76 15.38
C PRO A 328 -7.69 -18.26 14.00
N ILE A 329 -8.31 -19.43 14.02
CA ILE A 329 -8.84 -20.15 12.85
C ILE A 329 -9.99 -19.34 12.23
N ARG A 330 -9.93 -19.15 10.91
CA ARG A 330 -10.98 -18.49 10.11
C ARG A 330 -12.33 -19.20 10.30
N GLY A 331 -13.31 -18.50 10.87
CA GLY A 331 -14.72 -18.89 10.77
C GLY A 331 -15.26 -18.52 9.39
N ASN A 332 -15.71 -19.51 8.62
CA ASN A 332 -16.42 -19.28 7.36
C ASN A 332 -17.73 -18.54 7.62
N LEU A 333 -17.90 -17.40 6.96
CA LEU A 333 -19.14 -16.62 6.92
C LEU A 333 -20.25 -17.44 6.25
N LYS A 334 -21.42 -17.49 6.90
CA LYS A 334 -22.71 -17.86 6.28
C LYS A 334 -23.50 -16.62 5.96
#